data_AF-A0AAV9HQU4-F1
#
_entry.id   AF-A0AAV9HQU4-F1
#
_cell.length_a   1.000
_cell.length_b   1.000
_cell.length_c   1.000
_cell.angle_alpha   90.00
_cell.angle_beta   90.00
_cell.angle_gamma   90.00
#
_symmetry.space_group_name_H-M   'P 1'
#
loop_
_entity.id
_entity.type
_entity.pdbx_description
1 polymer ?
#
loop_
_entity_poly.entity_id
_entity_poly.type
_entity_poly.pdbx_seq_one_letter_code
_entity_poly.pdbx_strand_id
1 'polypeptide(L)'
;MLLEHRLLLFSLPSILLSSLAAAQKSPYENLVLADCGIGLMPNGGSTSREMIYYPGDVWKGDGEETNRPTMMVNVPWSGHYPWGQPGGVSASFPNGDVFSIYINPSIKDPNAAGDAWHKYEPNTPLKCYSYHRDKVYKLDDGKWCSSAYVCNHRGKPFVKPGGGGSGGGSGGGSGGGSGGGSGGGSCDAL
;
A
#
# COMPACT_ATOMS: atom_id res chain seq x y z
N MET A 1 -1.46 37.16 64.30
CA MET A 1 -1.18 36.00 63.43
C MET A 1 -2.50 35.55 62.83
N LEU A 2 -2.71 35.76 61.54
CA LEU A 2 -3.53 34.93 60.65
C LEU A 2 -3.29 35.44 59.23
N LEU A 3 -2.94 34.50 58.35
CA LEU A 3 -2.18 34.67 57.12
C LEU A 3 -3.14 34.65 55.92
N GLU A 4 -3.31 35.79 55.27
CA GLU A 4 -4.11 35.96 54.06
C GLU A 4 -3.47 35.19 52.87
N HIS A 5 -4.14 34.16 52.38
CA HIS A 5 -3.69 33.35 51.25
C HIS A 5 -4.15 33.98 49.93
N ARG A 6 -3.26 34.73 49.28
CA ARG A 6 -3.45 35.19 47.90
C ARG A 6 -3.25 34.03 46.93
N LEU A 7 -4.34 33.46 46.44
CA LEU A 7 -4.34 32.47 45.37
C LEU A 7 -4.06 33.20 44.03
N LEU A 8 -2.81 33.14 43.55
CA LEU A 8 -2.44 33.60 42.22
C LEU A 8 -2.78 32.51 41.19
N LEU A 9 -3.91 32.69 40.50
CA LEU A 9 -4.27 31.90 39.31
C LEU A 9 -3.38 32.33 38.14
N PHE A 10 -2.29 31.60 37.91
CA PHE A 10 -1.51 31.71 36.68
C PHE A 10 -2.25 30.96 35.56
N SER A 11 -2.97 31.68 34.70
CA SER A 11 -3.49 31.10 33.46
C SER A 11 -2.34 30.85 32.49
N LEU A 12 -1.89 29.60 32.39
CA LEU A 12 -0.97 29.15 31.34
C LEU A 12 -1.70 29.24 29.99
N PRO A 13 -1.22 30.02 29.01
CA PRO A 13 -1.78 29.98 27.67
C PRO A 13 -1.47 28.60 27.06
N SER A 14 -2.50 27.78 26.87
CA SER A 14 -2.40 26.57 26.06
C SER A 14 -2.13 26.96 24.61
N ILE A 15 -0.84 27.06 24.26
CA ILE A 15 -0.42 27.20 22.87
C ILE A 15 -0.78 25.90 22.17
N LEU A 16 -1.92 25.90 21.48
CA LEU A 16 -2.29 24.88 20.51
C LEU A 16 -1.25 24.96 19.40
N LEU A 17 -0.21 24.12 19.46
CA LEU A 17 0.65 23.87 18.30
C LEU A 17 -0.22 23.14 17.27
N SER A 18 -0.85 23.90 16.37
CA SER A 18 -1.36 23.37 15.12
C SER A 18 -0.16 22.86 14.33
N SER A 19 0.05 21.55 14.36
CA SER A 19 1.00 20.87 13.47
C SER A 19 0.58 21.15 12.04
N LEU A 20 1.23 22.11 11.38
CA LEU A 20 1.21 22.21 9.93
C LEU A 20 1.87 20.93 9.42
N ALA A 21 1.05 19.92 9.10
CA ALA A 21 1.48 18.79 8.29
C ALA A 21 1.75 19.32 6.88
N ALA A 22 2.98 19.81 6.66
CA ALA A 22 3.48 20.05 5.33
C ALA A 22 3.67 18.68 4.69
N ALA A 23 2.81 18.32 3.74
CA ALA A 23 3.07 17.18 2.87
C ALA A 23 4.42 17.42 2.17
N GLN A 24 5.45 16.70 2.59
CA GLN A 24 6.70 16.70 1.86
C GLN A 24 6.47 15.88 0.61
N LYS A 25 6.46 16.55 -0.54
CA LYS A 25 6.40 15.88 -1.84
C LYS A 25 7.49 14.82 -1.90
N SER A 26 7.10 13.56 -1.92
CA SER A 26 8.00 12.42 -1.88
C SER A 26 7.94 11.67 -3.22
N PRO A 27 8.67 12.13 -4.24
CA PRO A 27 8.54 11.60 -5.60
C PRO A 27 8.97 10.13 -5.74
N TYR A 28 9.60 9.56 -4.70
CA TYR A 28 10.08 8.19 -4.67
C TYR A 28 9.33 7.31 -3.67
N GLU A 29 8.26 7.82 -3.05
CA GLU A 29 7.51 7.03 -2.09
C GLU A 29 6.79 5.85 -2.75
N ASN A 30 6.60 4.81 -1.93
CA ASN A 30 5.80 3.65 -2.28
C ASN A 30 4.80 3.38 -1.16
N LEU A 31 3.56 3.14 -1.55
CA LEU A 31 2.51 2.63 -0.67
C LEU A 31 2.25 1.18 -1.05
N VAL A 32 2.50 0.25 -0.14
CA VAL A 32 2.25 -1.17 -0.36
C VAL A 32 0.96 -1.56 0.35
N LEU A 33 0.04 -2.15 -0.41
CA LEU A 33 -1.14 -2.81 0.12
C LEU A 33 -0.79 -4.28 0.28
N ALA A 34 -0.66 -4.74 1.52
CA ALA A 34 -0.07 -6.04 1.81
C ALA A 34 -1.11 -7.09 2.16
N ASP A 35 -0.81 -8.32 1.76
CA ASP A 35 -1.51 -9.52 2.15
C ASP A 35 -0.74 -10.28 3.22
N CYS A 36 -1.22 -10.14 4.47
CA CYS A 36 -0.62 -10.77 5.64
C CYS A 36 -1.47 -11.94 6.18
N GLY A 37 -2.24 -12.63 5.32
CA GLY A 37 -2.95 -13.85 5.69
C GLY A 37 -4.40 -13.97 5.22
N ILE A 38 -4.58 -14.13 3.90
CA ILE A 38 -5.88 -14.49 3.32
C ILE A 38 -6.31 -15.87 3.84
N GLY A 39 -7.56 -16.01 4.28
CA GLY A 39 -8.14 -17.30 4.71
C GLY A 39 -7.88 -17.71 6.15
N LEU A 40 -7.26 -16.88 6.98
CA LEU A 40 -6.83 -17.24 8.33
C LEU A 40 -7.81 -16.85 9.46
N MET A 41 -8.86 -16.08 9.16
CA MET A 41 -9.92 -15.78 10.13
C MET A 41 -10.96 -16.92 10.18
N PRO A 42 -11.71 -17.11 11.29
CA PRO A 42 -12.68 -18.22 11.48
C PRO A 42 -13.77 -18.43 10.40
N ASN A 43 -13.85 -17.58 9.37
CA ASN A 43 -14.79 -17.69 8.25
C ASN A 43 -14.09 -17.59 6.87
N GLY A 44 -12.79 -17.88 6.78
CA GLY A 44 -12.00 -17.64 5.57
C GLY A 44 -11.70 -16.16 5.30
N GLY A 45 -11.99 -15.28 6.27
CA GLY A 45 -11.66 -13.86 6.21
C GLY A 45 -10.15 -13.63 6.19
N SER A 46 -9.73 -12.51 5.59
CA SER A 46 -8.32 -12.16 5.47
C SER A 46 -7.84 -11.28 6.63
N THR A 47 -6.62 -11.53 7.13
CA THR A 47 -5.91 -10.58 7.98
C THR A 47 -5.21 -9.47 7.20
N SER A 48 -5.16 -9.56 5.87
CA SER A 48 -4.62 -8.54 4.97
C SER A 48 -5.30 -7.20 5.22
N ARG A 49 -4.65 -6.30 5.96
CA ARG A 49 -5.15 -4.94 6.24
C ARG A 49 -4.03 -3.92 6.26
N GLU A 50 -2.80 -4.36 6.08
CA GLU A 50 -1.60 -3.57 6.27
C GLU A 50 -1.37 -2.68 5.05
N MET A 51 -1.52 -1.37 5.27
CA MET A 51 -1.08 -0.34 4.36
C MET A 51 0.28 0.16 4.84
N ILE A 52 1.32 -0.10 4.04
CA ILE A 52 2.71 0.07 4.44
C ILE A 52 3.34 1.19 3.62
N TYR A 53 3.95 2.17 4.30
CA TYR A 53 4.58 3.31 3.67
C TYR A 53 6.11 3.19 3.64
N TYR A 54 6.68 3.43 2.47
CA TYR A 54 8.11 3.50 2.22
C TYR A 54 8.45 4.87 1.62
N PRO A 55 9.42 5.62 2.18
CA PRO A 55 9.85 6.91 1.63
C PRO A 55 10.77 6.77 0.40
N GLY A 56 10.93 5.56 -0.11
CA GLY A 56 11.85 5.18 -1.17
C GLY A 56 11.54 3.78 -1.68
N ASP A 57 12.51 3.13 -2.32
CA ASP A 57 12.33 1.79 -2.87
C ASP A 57 11.89 0.78 -1.81
N VAL A 58 10.97 -0.11 -2.17
CA VAL A 58 10.53 -1.21 -1.30
C VAL A 58 11.59 -2.30 -1.25
N TRP A 59 12.22 -2.64 -2.38
CA TRP A 59 13.21 -3.72 -2.50
C TRP A 59 14.63 -3.19 -2.68
N LYS A 60 15.62 -3.89 -2.11
CA LYS A 60 17.04 -3.50 -2.17
C LYS A 60 17.75 -3.84 -3.49
N GLY A 61 17.16 -4.70 -4.32
CA GLY A 61 17.57 -4.89 -5.72
C GLY A 61 18.13 -6.27 -6.11
N ASP A 62 18.63 -7.08 -5.18
CA ASP A 62 19.25 -8.39 -5.48
C ASP A 62 18.37 -9.60 -5.14
N GLY A 63 17.36 -9.44 -4.28
CA GLY A 63 16.48 -10.52 -3.86
C GLY A 63 15.07 -10.09 -3.44
N GLU A 64 14.49 -10.87 -2.54
CA GLU A 64 13.22 -10.60 -1.86
C GLU A 64 13.42 -9.68 -0.63
N GLU A 65 14.63 -9.16 -0.42
CA GLU A 65 14.92 -8.25 0.68
C GLU A 65 14.26 -6.89 0.46
N THR A 66 13.49 -6.48 1.48
CA THR A 66 12.88 -5.16 1.52
C THR A 66 13.65 -4.19 2.41
N ASN A 67 13.52 -2.91 2.08
CA ASN A 67 13.88 -1.83 2.98
C ASN A 67 12.95 -1.83 4.20
N ARG A 68 13.31 -1.12 5.26
CA ARG A 68 12.44 -0.98 6.41
C ARG A 68 11.36 0.06 6.10
N PRO A 69 10.06 -0.23 6.26
CA PRO A 69 9.04 0.80 6.16
C PRO A 69 9.20 1.81 7.29
N THR A 70 8.81 3.06 7.04
CA THR A 70 8.81 4.08 8.09
C THR A 70 7.50 4.11 8.85
N MET A 71 6.40 3.70 8.22
CA MET A 71 5.09 3.64 8.84
C MET A 71 4.26 2.49 8.27
N MET A 72 3.36 1.97 9.09
CA MET A 72 2.39 0.95 8.71
C MET A 72 1.12 1.17 9.52
N VAL A 73 -0.03 0.99 8.88
CA VAL A 73 -1.35 1.07 9.53
C VAL A 73 -2.26 -0.03 9.03
N ASN A 74 -3.24 -0.39 9.84
CA ASN A 74 -4.31 -1.28 9.42
C ASN A 74 -5.49 -0.47 8.90
N VAL A 75 -6.01 -0.86 7.74
CA VAL A 75 -7.28 -0.35 7.26
C VAL A 75 -8.45 -0.97 8.05
N PRO A 76 -9.61 -0.27 8.15
CA PRO A 76 -10.79 -0.81 8.81
C PRO A 76 -11.24 -2.14 8.18
N TRP A 77 -11.61 -3.11 9.04
CA TRP A 77 -12.16 -4.39 8.59
C TRP A 77 -13.67 -4.27 8.38
N SER A 78 -14.12 -4.56 7.17
CA SER A 78 -15.55 -4.54 6.80
C SER A 78 -16.20 -5.94 6.77
N GLY A 79 -15.43 -7.01 6.97
CA GLY A 79 -15.86 -8.38 6.71
C GLY A 79 -15.41 -8.93 5.35
N HIS A 80 -14.87 -8.09 4.47
CA HIS A 80 -14.44 -8.45 3.12
C HIS A 80 -13.01 -7.98 2.82
N TYR A 81 -12.38 -8.61 1.83
CA TYR A 81 -11.05 -8.24 1.34
C TYR A 81 -10.95 -6.73 1.10
N PRO A 82 -10.00 -6.02 1.72
CA PRO A 82 -10.11 -4.56 1.82
C PRO A 82 -9.79 -3.82 0.54
N TRP A 83 -8.91 -4.36 -0.30
CA TRP A 83 -8.41 -3.62 -1.46
C TRP A 83 -9.46 -3.47 -2.55
N GLY A 84 -10.42 -4.39 -2.64
CA GLY A 84 -11.50 -4.38 -3.64
C GLY A 84 -12.83 -3.78 -3.17
N GLN A 85 -12.86 -3.05 -2.05
CA GLN A 85 -14.13 -2.54 -1.49
C GLN A 85 -14.79 -1.47 -2.38
N PRO A 86 -16.13 -1.49 -2.53
CA PRO A 86 -16.86 -0.40 -3.19
C PRO A 86 -16.57 0.95 -2.51
N GLY A 87 -16.20 1.96 -3.30
CA GLY A 87 -15.83 3.29 -2.79
C GLY A 87 -14.37 3.41 -2.32
N GLY A 88 -13.60 2.32 -2.38
CA GLY A 88 -12.21 2.30 -1.96
C GLY A 88 -12.04 2.24 -0.43
N VAL A 89 -10.80 2.34 0.03
CA VAL A 89 -10.46 2.32 1.45
C VAL A 89 -9.49 3.44 1.78
N SER A 90 -9.59 3.99 2.99
CA SER A 90 -8.71 5.05 3.46
C SER A 90 -8.11 4.72 4.82
N ALA A 91 -6.90 5.18 5.07
CA ALA A 91 -6.27 5.09 6.38
C ALA A 91 -5.47 6.34 6.72
N SER A 92 -5.46 6.67 8.03
CA SER A 92 -4.66 7.75 8.60
C SER A 92 -3.38 7.18 9.20
N PHE A 93 -2.24 7.72 8.80
CA PHE A 93 -0.92 7.37 9.30
C PHE A 93 -0.58 8.16 10.58
N PRO A 94 0.37 7.66 11.42
CA PRO A 94 0.73 8.32 12.68
C PRO A 94 1.24 9.76 12.54
N ASN A 95 1.77 10.13 11.37
CA ASN A 95 2.23 11.48 11.06
C ASN A 95 1.10 12.43 10.58
N GLY A 96 -0.15 11.96 10.53
CA GLY A 96 -1.30 12.75 10.07
C GLY A 96 -1.59 12.63 8.58
N ASP A 97 -0.75 11.94 7.82
CA ASP A 97 -1.01 11.65 6.40
C ASP A 97 -2.23 10.75 6.26
N VAL A 98 -2.99 10.98 5.19
CA VAL A 98 -4.14 10.15 4.87
C VAL A 98 -4.01 9.72 3.42
N PHE A 99 -4.05 8.40 3.22
CA PHE A 99 -4.11 7.80 1.90
C PHE A 99 -5.49 7.21 1.67
N SER A 100 -6.07 7.52 0.52
CA SER A 100 -7.29 6.91 0.00
C SER A 100 -6.94 6.11 -1.24
N ILE A 101 -7.37 4.85 -1.31
CA ILE A 101 -7.01 3.94 -2.40
C ILE A 101 -8.25 3.36 -3.03
N TYR A 102 -8.21 3.19 -4.34
CA TYR A 102 -9.24 2.52 -5.12
C TYR A 102 -8.57 1.53 -6.08
N ILE A 103 -8.93 0.25 -5.96
CA ILE A 103 -8.35 -0.83 -6.75
C ILE A 103 -9.47 -1.60 -7.45
N ASN A 104 -9.21 -1.96 -8.70
CA ASN A 104 -9.96 -2.98 -9.41
C ASN A 104 -9.27 -4.35 -9.22
N PRO A 105 -9.79 -5.23 -8.35
CA PRO A 105 -9.14 -6.51 -8.03
C PRO A 105 -9.18 -7.52 -9.18
N SER A 106 -9.94 -7.27 -10.25
CA SER A 106 -9.98 -8.15 -11.43
C SER A 106 -8.72 -8.05 -12.30
N ILE A 107 -7.91 -7.00 -12.11
CA ILE A 107 -6.69 -6.78 -12.88
C ILE A 107 -5.58 -7.70 -12.39
N LYS A 108 -4.99 -8.48 -13.31
CA LYS A 108 -3.92 -9.44 -13.02
C LYS A 108 -2.53 -8.79 -13.03
N ASP A 109 -1.59 -9.43 -12.35
CA ASP A 109 -0.20 -9.01 -12.32
C ASP A 109 0.46 -9.00 -13.71
N PRO A 110 1.45 -8.12 -13.97
CA PRO A 110 1.85 -6.94 -13.19
C PRO A 110 1.24 -5.64 -13.78
N ASN A 111 -0.10 -5.52 -13.79
CA ASN A 111 -0.77 -4.41 -14.47
C ASN A 111 -1.27 -3.31 -13.52
N ALA A 112 -1.45 -2.11 -14.06
CA ALA A 112 -2.07 -0.99 -13.37
C ALA A 112 -3.51 -1.35 -12.95
N ALA A 113 -3.73 -1.47 -11.65
CA ALA A 113 -4.98 -1.95 -11.06
C ALA A 113 -5.81 -0.86 -10.40
N GLY A 114 -5.23 0.32 -10.14
CA GLY A 114 -5.95 1.42 -9.51
C GLY A 114 -5.04 2.56 -9.11
N ASP A 115 -5.48 3.38 -8.16
CA ASP A 115 -4.80 4.60 -7.76
C ASP A 115 -4.90 4.82 -6.25
N ALA A 116 -3.89 5.48 -5.70
CA ALA A 116 -3.85 5.96 -4.33
C ALA A 116 -3.67 7.48 -4.34
N TRP A 117 -4.43 8.17 -3.51
CA TRP A 117 -4.39 9.62 -3.34
C TRP A 117 -3.94 9.95 -1.95
N HIS A 118 -2.94 10.81 -1.88
CA HIS A 118 -2.58 11.47 -0.64
C HIS A 118 -3.51 12.67 -0.42
N LYS A 119 -4.06 12.84 0.79
CA LYS A 119 -5.01 13.91 1.13
C LYS A 119 -4.53 15.31 0.77
N TYR A 120 -3.23 15.55 0.85
CA TYR A 120 -2.62 16.85 0.56
C TYR A 120 -2.13 16.98 -0.89
N GLU A 121 -2.14 15.89 -1.67
CA GLU A 121 -1.74 15.87 -3.09
C GLU A 121 -2.80 15.19 -3.99
N PRO A 122 -4.07 15.62 -3.97
CA PRO A 122 -5.15 14.93 -4.68
C PRO A 122 -5.00 14.94 -6.21
N ASN A 123 -4.18 15.84 -6.75
CA ASN A 123 -3.94 15.97 -8.20
C ASN A 123 -2.72 15.17 -8.68
N THR A 124 -2.06 14.42 -7.78
CA THR A 124 -0.86 13.63 -8.12
C THR A 124 -1.00 12.23 -7.51
N PRO A 125 -1.89 11.39 -8.05
CA PRO A 125 -2.09 10.05 -7.53
C PRO A 125 -0.86 9.17 -7.75
N LEU A 126 -0.65 8.26 -6.80
CA LEU A 126 0.25 7.13 -6.98
C LEU A 126 -0.49 6.06 -7.78
N LYS A 127 0.09 5.63 -8.90
CA LYS A 127 -0.50 4.55 -9.69
C LYS A 127 -0.23 3.22 -8.99
N CYS A 128 -1.27 2.45 -8.71
CA CYS A 128 -1.19 1.14 -8.06
C CYS A 128 -1.12 0.01 -9.08
N TYR A 129 -0.12 -0.85 -8.95
CA TYR A 129 0.08 -2.02 -9.78
C TYR A 129 -0.22 -3.28 -8.99
N SER A 130 -0.97 -4.22 -9.59
CA SER A 130 -1.12 -5.57 -9.06
C SER A 130 0.24 -6.26 -9.09
N TYR A 131 0.73 -6.64 -7.92
CA TYR A 131 2.09 -7.14 -7.79
C TYR A 131 2.25 -8.01 -6.55
N HIS A 132 2.23 -9.32 -6.75
CA HIS A 132 2.37 -10.29 -5.68
C HIS A 132 3.84 -10.69 -5.51
N ARG A 133 4.47 -10.17 -4.45
CA ARG A 133 5.82 -10.56 -4.01
C ARG A 133 5.80 -10.92 -2.55
N ASP A 134 6.55 -11.95 -2.19
CA ASP A 134 6.59 -12.43 -0.83
C ASP A 134 7.54 -11.59 0.03
N LYS A 135 7.41 -11.79 1.35
CA LYS A 135 8.33 -11.29 2.38
C LYS A 135 8.52 -9.77 2.40
N VAL A 136 7.47 -9.02 2.07
CA VAL A 136 7.52 -7.55 2.09
C VAL A 136 7.73 -7.02 3.51
N TYR A 137 7.05 -7.64 4.48
CA TYR A 137 7.13 -7.27 5.89
C TYR A 137 6.85 -8.48 6.77
N LYS A 138 7.45 -8.53 7.96
CA LYS A 138 7.17 -9.56 8.96
C LYS A 138 6.46 -8.91 10.14
N LEU A 139 5.25 -9.38 10.44
CA LEU A 139 4.47 -8.96 11.59
C LEU A 139 5.13 -9.43 12.90
N ASP A 140 4.74 -8.80 14.01
CA ASP A 140 5.23 -9.12 15.35
C ASP A 140 4.88 -10.56 15.78
N ASP A 141 3.78 -11.11 15.25
CA ASP A 141 3.39 -12.52 15.44
C ASP A 141 4.26 -13.51 14.64
N GLY A 142 5.23 -13.00 13.88
CA GLY A 142 6.18 -13.76 13.09
C GLY A 142 5.70 -14.10 11.68
N LYS A 143 4.49 -13.69 11.28
CA LYS A 143 3.96 -13.96 9.95
C LYS A 143 4.57 -13.05 8.90
N TRP A 144 4.88 -13.61 7.74
CA TRP A 144 5.30 -12.84 6.58
C TRP A 144 4.11 -12.37 5.75
N CYS A 145 4.19 -11.12 5.31
CA CYS A 145 3.27 -10.51 4.37
C CYS A 145 3.84 -10.55 2.97
N SER A 146 2.95 -10.68 1.99
CA SER A 146 3.25 -10.45 0.57
C SER A 146 2.66 -9.11 0.14
N SER A 147 3.19 -8.45 -0.90
CA SER A 147 2.46 -7.35 -1.53
C SER A 147 1.25 -7.91 -2.28
N ALA A 148 0.15 -7.17 -2.30
CA ALA A 148 -0.95 -7.36 -3.24
C ALA A 148 -0.88 -6.28 -4.33
N TYR A 149 -0.68 -5.04 -3.88
CA TYR A 149 -0.53 -3.89 -4.75
C TYR A 149 0.60 -2.98 -4.29
N VAL A 150 1.26 -2.33 -5.25
CA VAL A 150 2.29 -1.32 -4.98
C VAL A 150 1.93 -0.06 -5.73
N CYS A 151 1.70 1.02 -4.99
CA CYS A 151 1.39 2.33 -5.53
C CYS A 151 2.63 3.21 -5.50
N ASN A 152 2.95 3.84 -6.64
CA ASN A 152 4.11 4.70 -6.77
C ASN A 152 3.91 5.82 -7.82
N HIS A 153 4.77 6.85 -7.75
CA HIS A 153 4.82 7.94 -8.73
C HIS A 153 5.60 7.59 -10.02
N ARG A 154 6.30 6.45 -10.05
CA ARG A 154 7.18 6.05 -11.19
C ARG A 154 6.38 5.61 -12.41
N GLY A 155 5.08 5.34 -12.26
CA GLY A 155 4.21 4.93 -13.37
C GLY A 155 4.60 3.57 -13.96
N LYS A 156 5.24 2.70 -13.17
CA LYS A 156 5.57 1.33 -13.56
C LYS A 156 5.72 0.42 -12.33
N PRO A 157 5.49 -0.89 -12.48
CA PRO A 157 5.81 -1.84 -11.41
C PRO A 157 7.33 -1.89 -11.18
N PHE A 158 7.75 -2.35 -9.99
CA PHE A 158 9.16 -2.62 -9.73
C PHE A 158 9.67 -3.74 -10.64
N VAL A 159 10.77 -3.48 -11.35
CA VAL A 159 11.48 -4.48 -12.17
C VAL A 159 12.74 -4.86 -11.42
N LYS A 160 12.91 -6.16 -11.14
CA LYS A 160 14.12 -6.68 -10.49
C LYS A 160 15.35 -6.35 -11.36
N PRO A 161 16.40 -5.72 -10.82
CA PRO A 161 17.68 -5.62 -11.50
C PRO A 161 18.17 -6.99 -11.98
N GLY A 162 18.47 -7.12 -13.28
CA GLY A 162 18.92 -8.38 -13.90
C GLY A 162 17.80 -9.37 -14.29
N GLY A 163 16.54 -9.08 -13.94
CA GLY A 163 15.38 -9.79 -14.47
C GLY A 163 14.97 -9.18 -15.80
N GLY A 164 15.57 -9.62 -16.89
CA GLY A 164 15.15 -9.26 -18.24
C GLY A 164 13.64 -9.41 -18.40
N GLY A 165 12.98 -8.32 -18.78
CA GLY A 165 11.56 -8.33 -19.08
C GLY A 165 11.23 -9.39 -20.12
N SER A 166 10.29 -10.26 -19.79
CA SER A 166 9.57 -11.05 -20.78
C SER A 166 8.14 -10.50 -20.85
N GLY A 167 7.85 -9.84 -21.98
CA GLY A 167 6.58 -9.21 -22.35
C GLY A 167 6.68 -7.68 -22.33
N GLY A 168 7.06 -6.94 -23.40
CA GLY A 168 6.83 -7.16 -24.83
C GLY A 168 5.35 -6.97 -25.14
N GLY A 169 4.84 -6.00 -25.90
CA GLY A 169 5.37 -4.88 -26.68
C GLY A 169 4.15 -4.20 -27.35
N SER A 170 4.30 -2.94 -27.73
CA SER A 170 3.29 -2.15 -28.45
C SER A 170 3.00 -2.68 -29.85
N GLY A 171 1.78 -2.45 -30.38
CA GLY A 171 1.51 -2.33 -31.82
C GLY A 171 0.75 -3.50 -32.45
N GLY A 172 -0.40 -3.19 -33.08
CA GLY A 172 -1.27 -4.15 -33.75
C GLY A 172 -0.82 -4.60 -35.14
N GLY A 173 -1.58 -5.52 -35.73
CA GLY A 173 -1.44 -5.95 -37.11
C GLY A 173 -1.67 -7.45 -37.32
N SER A 174 -2.70 -7.76 -38.11
CA SER A 174 -3.21 -9.06 -38.56
C SER A 174 -2.18 -10.12 -38.98
N GLY A 175 -2.49 -11.41 -38.75
CA GLY A 175 -1.90 -12.52 -39.50
C GLY A 175 -1.86 -13.89 -38.79
N GLY A 176 -2.81 -14.76 -39.16
CA GLY A 176 -2.76 -16.23 -39.26
C GLY A 176 -1.82 -17.13 -38.43
N GLY A 177 -2.40 -18.22 -37.90
CA GLY A 177 -1.79 -19.56 -38.01
C GLY A 177 -1.41 -20.31 -36.72
N SER A 178 -2.31 -21.19 -36.29
CA SER A 178 -2.13 -22.61 -35.92
C SER A 178 -1.02 -23.10 -34.95
N GLY A 179 -1.45 -23.89 -33.95
CA GLY A 179 -0.66 -24.84 -33.14
C GLY A 179 -0.42 -24.34 -31.71
N GLY A 180 -0.87 -24.95 -30.62
CA GLY A 180 -1.00 -26.37 -30.29
C GLY A 180 -0.06 -26.64 -29.11
N GLY A 181 -0.58 -26.80 -27.88
CA GLY A 181 0.26 -27.09 -26.72
C GLY A 181 -0.43 -26.88 -25.37
N SER A 182 -0.86 -27.99 -24.78
CA SER A 182 -1.58 -28.14 -23.52
C SER A 182 -0.75 -27.76 -22.28
N GLY A 183 -1.40 -27.21 -21.25
CA GLY A 183 -0.81 -27.03 -19.92
C GLY A 183 -1.56 -26.04 -19.02
N GLY A 184 -2.88 -26.19 -18.87
CA GLY A 184 -3.68 -25.34 -17.98
C GLY A 184 -3.58 -25.78 -16.51
N GLY A 185 -2.80 -25.05 -15.72
CA GLY A 185 -2.89 -25.04 -14.26
C GLY A 185 -3.60 -23.77 -13.82
N SER A 186 -4.92 -23.85 -13.65
CA SER A 186 -5.77 -22.76 -13.22
C SER A 186 -5.59 -22.49 -11.72
N CYS A 187 -5.17 -21.28 -11.35
CA CYS A 187 -5.38 -20.76 -10.01
C CYS A 187 -6.67 -19.94 -10.03
N ASP A 188 -7.81 -20.65 -10.04
CA ASP A 188 -9.13 -20.06 -9.87
C ASP A 188 -9.22 -19.47 -8.45
N ALA A 189 -9.32 -18.15 -8.38
CA ALA A 189 -9.66 -17.41 -7.18
C ALA A 189 -11.19 -17.33 -7.09
N LEU A 190 -11.73 -17.80 -5.97
CA LEU A 190 -13.09 -17.55 -5.51
C LEU A 190 -13.27 -16.09 -5.06
#